data_AF-A0A6L9IYC6-F1
#
_entry.id   AF-A0A6L9IYC6-F1
#
_cell.length_a   1.000
_cell.length_b   1.000
_cell.length_c   1.000
_cell.angle_alpha   90.00
_cell.angle_beta   90.00
_cell.angle_gamma   90.00
#
_symmetry.space_group_name_H-M   'P 1'
#
loop_
_entity.id
_entity.type
_entity.pdbx_description
1 polymer ?
#
loop_
_entity_poly.entity_id
_entity_poly.type
_entity_poly.pdbx_seq_one_letter_code
_entity_poly.pdbx_strand_id
1 'polypeptide(L)'
;MFTWFLNKRKQFQQQAFDAFGTPVMEVSWKLETFMCYGTTILLLLCMVAFSIFALVVAGGMAVEEGVGKALGPLAAGVFVGGVLYVVSYMTAAGGHKKLYVFTDGLAVLMGPSTIIEKWDAIETVIYEGKRIQHEDVSGRKTEKMDEKFIISVKGTAVKIDMSFTETKTLVRLSDTVSSFGLLLQANVTEHQWPVAKAAYANNEVVNFGALEVDRHQIKQGKATLPVAEIQKITVSGGEIVIFTLGKKGKQTVWKRVPVNQIRNVWVLLLLLSKCVGVQVEGMLAFLENFDEMGEQSVPAEAEPAR
;
A
#
# COMPACT_ATOMS: atom_id res chain seq x y z
N MET A 1 5.81 27.16 8.14
CA MET A 1 5.40 26.04 7.26
C MET A 1 5.75 24.68 7.86
N PHE A 2 7.01 24.41 8.23
CA PHE A 2 7.41 23.15 8.87
C PHE A 2 6.63 22.82 10.16
N THR A 3 6.46 23.78 11.06
CA THR A 3 5.66 23.64 12.29
C THR A 3 4.18 23.31 12.01
N TRP A 4 3.61 23.88 10.95
CA TRP A 4 2.24 23.59 10.51
C TRP A 4 2.09 22.13 10.06
N PHE A 5 3.06 21.60 9.29
CA PHE A 5 3.07 20.18 8.88
C PHE A 5 3.18 19.24 10.08
N LEU A 6 4.05 19.55 11.04
CA LEU A 6 4.18 18.74 12.27
C LEU A 6 2.89 18.75 13.10
N ASN A 7 2.24 19.90 13.23
CA ASN A 7 0.97 20.02 13.95
C ASN A 7 -0.17 19.26 13.25
N LYS A 8 -0.27 19.39 11.92
CA LYS A 8 -1.22 18.60 11.11
C LYS A 8 -1.02 17.10 11.30
N ARG A 9 0.22 16.63 11.26
CA ARG A 9 0.54 15.21 11.48
C ARG A 9 0.11 14.72 12.86
N LYS A 10 0.41 15.48 13.91
CA LYS A 10 -0.04 15.15 15.28
C LYS A 10 -1.55 15.12 15.39
N GLN A 11 -2.23 16.10 14.79
CA GLN A 11 -3.69 16.15 14.75
C GLN A 11 -4.28 14.92 14.07
N PHE A 12 -3.71 14.49 12.94
CA PHE A 12 -4.18 13.30 12.22
C PHE A 12 -3.94 12.00 12.99
N GLN A 13 -2.77 11.86 13.61
CA GLN A 13 -2.49 10.72 14.47
C GLN A 13 -3.46 10.68 15.65
N GLN A 14 -3.74 11.84 16.27
CA GLN A 14 -4.72 11.94 17.33
C GLN A 14 -6.12 11.58 16.83
N GLN A 15 -6.54 12.05 15.65
CA GLN A 15 -7.82 11.68 15.06
C GLN A 15 -7.95 10.17 14.82
N ALA A 16 -6.90 9.50 14.35
CA ALA A 16 -6.90 8.04 14.20
C ALA A 16 -7.01 7.32 15.54
N PHE A 17 -6.31 7.83 16.58
CA PHE A 17 -6.34 7.24 17.92
C PHE A 17 -7.66 7.49 18.64
N ASP A 18 -8.27 8.66 18.43
CA ASP A 18 -9.61 8.97 18.93
C ASP A 18 -10.67 8.11 18.24
N ALA A 19 -10.47 7.78 16.95
CA ALA A 19 -11.41 6.97 16.18
C ALA A 19 -11.31 5.47 16.46
N PHE A 20 -10.10 4.94 16.68
CA PHE A 20 -9.84 3.50 16.71
C PHE A 20 -9.05 3.00 17.92
N GLY A 21 -8.68 3.88 18.85
CA GLY A 21 -7.88 3.54 20.03
C GLY A 21 -6.41 3.31 19.71
N THR A 22 -5.81 2.33 20.38
CA THR A 22 -4.37 2.02 20.23
C THR A 22 -4.14 1.12 19.00
N PRO A 23 -3.14 1.42 18.15
CA PRO A 23 -2.84 0.57 17.01
C PRO A 23 -2.32 -0.79 17.48
N VAL A 24 -2.81 -1.86 16.84
CA VAL A 24 -2.32 -3.23 17.00
C VAL A 24 -0.95 -3.37 16.35
N MET A 25 -0.72 -2.64 15.26
CA MET A 25 0.56 -2.62 14.56
C MET A 25 0.86 -1.23 14.00
N GLU A 26 2.12 -0.81 14.12
CA GLU A 26 2.65 0.37 13.46
C GLU A 26 3.75 -0.06 12.49
N VAL A 27 3.59 0.27 11.21
CA VAL A 27 4.62 0.09 10.19
C VAL A 27 5.07 1.46 9.74
N SER A 28 6.36 1.75 9.89
CA SER A 28 6.97 2.97 9.39
C SER A 28 7.98 2.63 8.32
N TRP A 29 7.90 3.32 7.18
CA TRP A 29 8.93 3.21 6.15
C TRP A 29 9.42 4.60 5.77
N LYS A 30 10.73 4.68 5.57
CA LYS A 30 11.36 5.86 5.01
C LYS A 30 11.44 5.61 3.51
N LEU A 31 10.97 6.57 2.70
CA LEU A 31 11.45 6.65 1.32
C LEU A 31 12.99 6.66 1.39
N GLU A 32 13.70 5.97 0.49
CA GLU A 32 15.16 6.06 0.36
C GLU A 32 15.55 7.49 -0.06
N THR A 33 15.40 8.44 0.87
CA THR A 33 15.77 9.84 0.73
C THR A 33 17.28 10.03 0.78
N PHE A 34 18.07 8.96 0.96
CA PHE A 34 19.53 9.05 1.10
C PHE A 34 20.18 9.65 -0.17
N MET A 35 19.74 9.23 -1.36
CA MET A 35 20.19 9.86 -2.61
C MET A 35 19.69 11.30 -2.77
N CYS A 36 18.49 11.59 -2.27
CA CYS A 36 17.92 12.93 -2.31
C CYS A 36 18.64 13.91 -1.37
N TYR A 37 19.02 13.49 -0.16
CA TYR A 37 19.77 14.33 0.77
C TYR A 37 21.17 14.64 0.24
N GLY A 38 21.85 13.66 -0.36
CA GLY A 38 23.16 13.86 -0.97
C GLY A 38 23.12 14.91 -2.09
N THR A 39 22.18 14.77 -3.05
CA THR A 39 22.04 15.73 -4.16
C THR A 39 21.57 17.11 -3.68
N THR A 40 20.70 17.16 -2.68
CA THR A 40 20.21 18.41 -2.08
C THR A 40 21.33 19.16 -1.35
N ILE A 41 22.13 18.45 -0.54
CA ILE A 41 23.30 19.02 0.14
C ILE A 41 24.31 19.51 -0.88
N LEU A 42 24.58 18.74 -1.93
CA LEU A 42 25.49 19.14 -3.01
C LEU A 42 25.00 20.41 -3.73
N LEU A 43 23.70 20.50 -4.06
CA LEU A 43 23.11 21.70 -4.65
C LEU A 43 23.22 22.92 -3.74
N LEU A 44 22.99 22.75 -2.44
CA LEU A 44 23.18 23.81 -1.44
C LEU A 44 24.63 24.27 -1.39
N LEU A 45 25.59 23.33 -1.37
CA LEU A 45 27.02 23.65 -1.39
C LEU A 45 27.42 24.39 -2.68
N CYS A 46 26.91 23.97 -3.84
CA CYS A 46 27.13 24.66 -5.11
C CYS A 46 26.55 26.07 -5.10
N MET A 47 25.36 26.27 -4.54
CA MET A 47 24.75 27.59 -4.42
C MET A 47 25.55 28.50 -3.48
N VAL A 48 26.01 27.99 -2.33
CA VAL A 48 26.86 28.75 -1.40
C VAL A 48 28.19 29.12 -2.07
N ALA A 49 28.84 28.18 -2.75
CA ALA A 49 30.09 28.44 -3.47
C ALA A 49 29.91 29.49 -4.57
N PHE A 50 28.81 29.42 -5.33
CA PHE A 50 28.47 30.40 -6.36
C PHE A 50 28.18 31.79 -5.76
N SER A 51 27.46 31.86 -4.63
CA SER A 51 27.22 33.12 -3.92
C SER A 51 28.52 33.74 -3.40
N ILE A 52 29.42 32.95 -2.81
CA ILE A 52 30.74 33.42 -2.35
C ILE A 52 31.57 33.90 -3.55
N PHE A 53 31.61 33.13 -4.64
CA PHE A 53 32.31 33.50 -5.85
C PHE A 53 31.80 34.84 -6.43
N ALA A 54 30.48 34.99 -6.54
CA ALA A 54 29.87 36.24 -7.00
C ALA A 54 30.24 37.43 -6.11
N LEU A 55 30.31 37.22 -4.79
CA LEU A 55 30.67 38.26 -3.81
C LEU A 55 32.16 38.64 -3.92
N VAL A 56 33.05 37.66 -4.13
CA VAL A 56 34.49 37.90 -4.36
C VAL A 56 34.72 38.62 -5.68
N VAL A 57 34.04 38.23 -6.76
CA VAL A 57 34.12 38.93 -8.05
C VAL A 57 33.61 40.36 -7.93
N ALA A 58 32.48 40.58 -7.25
CA ALA A 58 31.92 41.90 -7.02
C ALA A 58 32.77 42.80 -6.10
N GLY A 59 33.51 42.21 -5.14
CA GLY A 59 34.39 42.96 -4.24
C GLY A 59 35.81 43.18 -4.79
N GLY A 60 36.33 42.26 -5.60
CA GLY A 60 37.65 42.34 -6.21
C GLY A 60 37.69 43.16 -7.49
N MET A 61 36.58 43.23 -8.21
CA MET A 61 36.43 44.19 -9.29
C MET A 61 35.82 45.47 -8.69
N ALA A 62 36.58 46.57 -8.71
CA ALA A 62 36.03 47.92 -8.52
C ALA A 62 35.12 48.26 -9.71
N VAL A 63 34.01 47.54 -9.85
CA VAL A 63 33.11 47.67 -10.98
C VAL A 63 32.36 48.98 -10.84
N GLU A 64 32.26 49.70 -11.95
CA GLU A 64 31.34 50.83 -12.15
C GLU A 64 30.03 50.62 -11.38
N GLU A 65 29.55 51.67 -10.71
CA GLU A 65 28.49 51.66 -9.69
C GLU A 65 27.19 50.91 -10.05
N GLY A 66 26.99 50.53 -11.33
CA GLY A 66 25.80 49.82 -11.82
C GLY A 66 25.82 48.30 -11.65
N VAL A 67 26.94 47.61 -11.88
CA VAL A 67 26.92 46.12 -11.99
C VAL A 67 26.88 45.46 -10.62
N GLY A 68 27.64 45.97 -9.64
CA GLY A 68 27.63 45.45 -8.26
C GLY A 68 26.26 45.59 -7.59
N LYS A 69 25.53 46.67 -7.89
CA LYS A 69 24.17 46.91 -7.36
C LYS A 69 23.14 45.91 -7.90
N ALA A 70 23.35 45.35 -9.10
CA ALA A 70 22.44 44.37 -9.70
C ALA A 70 22.77 42.92 -9.27
N LEU A 71 24.05 42.57 -9.11
CA LEU A 71 24.46 41.20 -8.79
C LEU A 71 24.16 40.79 -7.35
N GLY A 72 24.23 41.70 -6.38
CA GLY A 72 23.93 41.41 -4.97
C GLY A 72 22.50 40.88 -4.75
N PRO A 73 21.45 41.60 -5.20
CA PRO A 73 20.08 41.14 -5.09
C PRO A 73 19.79 39.84 -5.86
N LEU A 74 20.42 39.64 -7.03
CA LEU A 74 20.28 38.39 -7.79
C LEU A 74 20.87 37.20 -7.04
N ALA A 75 22.08 37.33 -6.47
CA ALA A 75 22.70 36.29 -5.67
C ALA A 75 21.88 35.94 -4.42
N ALA A 76 21.34 36.96 -3.74
CA ALA A 76 20.43 36.77 -2.61
C ALA A 76 19.12 36.08 -3.02
N GLY A 77 18.54 36.46 -4.17
CA GLY A 77 17.32 35.86 -4.72
C GLY A 77 17.51 34.39 -5.07
N VAL A 78 18.61 34.03 -5.74
CA VAL A 78 18.95 32.63 -6.07
C VAL A 78 19.15 31.81 -4.80
N PHE A 79 19.85 32.35 -3.80
CA PHE A 79 20.07 31.66 -2.53
C PHE A 79 18.74 31.40 -1.79
N VAL A 80 17.89 32.43 -1.63
CA VAL A 80 16.59 32.30 -0.97
C VAL A 80 15.68 31.35 -1.75
N GLY A 81 15.61 31.48 -3.07
CA GLY A 81 14.82 30.59 -3.92
C GLY A 81 15.29 29.13 -3.84
N GLY A 82 16.60 28.91 -3.81
CA GLY A 82 17.22 27.60 -3.61
C GLY A 82 16.87 26.98 -2.26
N VAL A 83 16.99 27.74 -1.17
CA VAL A 83 16.60 27.28 0.18
C VAL A 83 15.11 26.94 0.23
N LEU A 84 14.24 27.79 -0.34
CA LEU A 84 12.80 27.52 -0.39
C LEU A 84 12.47 26.28 -1.22
N TYR A 85 13.17 26.07 -2.35
CA TYR A 85 13.03 24.87 -3.16
C TYR A 85 13.44 23.63 -2.38
N VAL A 86 14.59 23.65 -1.69
CA VAL A 86 15.06 22.55 -0.85
C VAL A 86 14.09 22.25 0.28
N VAL A 87 13.58 23.26 0.99
CA VAL A 87 12.59 23.06 2.06
C VAL A 87 11.31 22.46 1.49
N SER A 88 10.79 23.00 0.39
CA SER A 88 9.60 22.48 -0.29
C SER A 88 9.80 21.02 -0.70
N TYR A 89 10.94 20.72 -1.31
CA TYR A 89 11.31 19.37 -1.73
C TYR A 89 11.46 18.42 -0.55
N MET A 90 12.13 18.82 0.54
CA MET A 90 12.23 18.02 1.77
C MET A 90 10.86 17.79 2.41
N THR A 91 9.94 18.77 2.36
CA THR A 91 8.57 18.58 2.86
C THR A 91 7.73 17.67 1.97
N ALA A 92 7.96 17.68 0.66
CA ALA A 92 7.24 16.84 -0.30
C ALA A 92 7.80 15.40 -0.38
N ALA A 93 9.12 15.24 -0.34
CA ALA A 93 9.82 13.97 -0.50
C ALA A 93 10.07 13.24 0.83
N GLY A 94 10.15 13.97 1.95
CA GLY A 94 10.57 13.45 3.26
C GLY A 94 9.44 13.04 4.20
N GLY A 95 8.21 12.92 3.72
CA GLY A 95 7.11 12.45 4.53
C GLY A 95 7.36 11.00 4.99
N HIS A 96 7.66 10.80 6.28
CA HIS A 96 7.61 9.48 6.89
C HIS A 96 6.24 8.88 6.60
N LYS A 97 6.21 7.86 5.75
CA LYS A 97 5.00 7.11 5.54
C LYS A 97 4.84 6.18 6.74
N LYS A 98 3.69 6.28 7.40
CA LYS A 98 3.34 5.41 8.50
C LYS A 98 1.99 4.80 8.21
N LEU A 99 1.86 3.54 8.52
CA LEU A 99 0.60 2.85 8.55
C LEU A 99 0.36 2.38 9.98
N TYR A 100 -0.84 2.63 10.45
CA TYR A 100 -1.36 2.11 11.68
C TYR A 100 -2.49 1.15 11.34
N VAL A 101 -2.38 -0.07 11.86
CA VAL A 101 -3.43 -1.08 11.81
C VAL A 101 -4.08 -1.08 13.18
N PHE A 102 -5.39 -0.86 13.21
CA PHE A 102 -6.22 -0.90 14.41
C PHE A 102 -7.17 -2.08 14.33
N THR A 103 -7.82 -2.40 15.45
CA THR A 103 -8.85 -3.45 15.48
C THR A 103 -10.00 -3.16 14.51
N ASP A 104 -10.48 -1.91 14.45
CA ASP A 104 -11.67 -1.54 13.65
C ASP A 104 -11.35 -0.83 12.31
N GLY A 105 -10.07 -0.62 12.00
CA GLY A 105 -9.70 0.04 10.76
C GLY A 105 -8.20 0.22 10.55
N LEU A 106 -7.85 1.05 9.58
CA LEU A 106 -6.48 1.42 9.29
C LEU A 106 -6.34 2.93 9.16
N ALA A 107 -5.15 3.45 9.47
CA ALA A 107 -4.78 4.82 9.16
C ALA A 107 -3.44 4.87 8.43
N VAL A 108 -3.41 5.50 7.26
CA VAL A 108 -2.20 5.71 6.47
C VAL A 108 -1.83 7.18 6.49
N LEU A 109 -0.67 7.49 7.05
CA LEU A 109 -0.02 8.80 6.95
C LEU A 109 0.92 8.79 5.74
N MET A 110 0.64 9.61 4.73
CA MET A 110 1.49 9.82 3.55
C MET A 110 1.79 11.31 3.39
N GLY A 111 2.77 11.82 4.15
CA GLY A 111 3.13 13.23 4.12
C GLY A 111 1.95 14.12 4.57
N PRO A 112 1.42 15.02 3.72
CA PRO A 112 0.25 15.84 4.05
C PRO A 112 -1.08 15.08 4.00
N SER A 113 -1.12 13.96 3.28
CA SER A 113 -2.34 13.19 3.08
C SER A 113 -2.46 12.13 4.18
N THR A 114 -3.65 12.06 4.78
CA THR A 114 -3.98 11.01 5.73
C THR A 114 -5.26 10.32 5.28
N ILE A 115 -5.28 9.01 5.38
CA ILE A 115 -6.44 8.17 5.10
C ILE A 115 -6.75 7.44 6.40
N ILE A 116 -7.98 7.53 6.89
CA ILE A 116 -8.43 6.86 8.11
C ILE A 116 -9.72 6.15 7.72
N GLU A 117 -9.68 4.84 7.65
CA GLU A 117 -10.77 4.06 7.06
C GLU A 117 -11.06 2.82 7.88
N LYS A 118 -12.35 2.48 8.00
CA LYS A 118 -12.80 1.24 8.63
C LYS A 118 -12.55 0.05 7.72
N TRP A 119 -12.45 -1.16 8.30
CA TRP A 119 -12.28 -2.38 7.51
C TRP A 119 -13.40 -2.60 6.47
N ASP A 120 -14.63 -2.21 6.82
CA ASP A 120 -15.80 -2.30 5.92
C ASP A 120 -15.73 -1.34 4.73
N ALA A 121 -14.93 -0.27 4.82
CA ALA A 121 -14.75 0.69 3.74
C ALA A 121 -13.72 0.23 2.72
N ILE A 122 -12.91 -0.78 3.02
CA ILE A 122 -11.85 -1.27 2.13
C ILE A 122 -12.44 -2.25 1.12
N GLU A 123 -12.38 -1.90 -0.17
CA GLU A 123 -12.93 -2.76 -1.23
C GLU A 123 -11.95 -3.85 -1.66
N THR A 124 -10.66 -3.51 -1.79
CA THR A 124 -9.63 -4.45 -2.23
C THR A 124 -8.30 -4.20 -1.55
N VAL A 125 -7.59 -5.29 -1.27
CA VAL A 125 -6.18 -5.29 -0.88
C VAL A 125 -5.45 -6.20 -1.86
N ILE A 126 -4.67 -5.60 -2.75
CA ILE A 126 -3.91 -6.32 -3.80
C ILE A 126 -2.43 -6.26 -3.45
N TYR A 127 -1.77 -7.40 -3.55
CA TYR A 127 -0.32 -7.51 -3.46
C TYR A 127 0.28 -7.72 -4.85
N GLU A 128 1.21 -6.86 -5.23
CA GLU A 128 1.97 -6.90 -6.48
C GLU A 128 3.46 -7.04 -6.15
N GLY A 129 4.01 -8.25 -6.29
CA GLY A 129 5.45 -8.48 -6.21
C GLY A 129 6.05 -8.53 -7.61
N LYS A 130 6.95 -7.60 -7.94
CA LYS A 130 7.66 -7.57 -9.23
C LYS A 130 9.16 -7.79 -9.01
N ARG A 131 9.73 -8.74 -9.73
CA ARG A 131 11.19 -8.90 -9.82
C ARG A 131 11.72 -7.93 -10.88
N ILE A 132 12.56 -6.99 -10.45
CA ILE A 132 13.22 -6.00 -11.29
C ILE A 132 14.71 -6.37 -11.36
N GLN A 133 15.20 -6.68 -12.56
CA GLN A 133 16.63 -6.84 -12.79
C GLN A 133 17.26 -5.49 -13.08
N HIS A 134 18.19 -5.07 -12.22
CA HIS A 134 19.03 -3.90 -12.40
C HIS A 134 20.43 -4.33 -12.78
N GLU A 135 20.93 -3.85 -13.90
CA GLU A 135 22.34 -3.94 -14.26
C GLU A 135 23.05 -2.66 -13.81
N ASP A 136 24.08 -2.79 -12.98
CA ASP A 136 24.86 -1.64 -12.56
C ASP A 136 25.88 -1.23 -13.64
N VAL A 137 26.57 -0.10 -13.41
CA VAL A 137 27.58 0.44 -14.34
C VAL A 137 28.75 -0.53 -14.57
N SER A 138 28.93 -1.53 -13.70
CA SER A 138 29.96 -2.57 -13.83
C SER A 138 29.49 -3.80 -14.63
N GLY A 139 28.25 -3.81 -15.13
CA GLY A 139 27.64 -4.95 -15.81
C GLY A 139 27.13 -6.03 -14.85
N ARG A 140 27.13 -5.78 -13.54
CA ARG A 140 26.64 -6.75 -12.55
C ARG A 140 25.12 -6.65 -12.48
N LYS A 141 24.48 -7.76 -12.83
CA LYS A 141 23.03 -7.93 -12.64
C LYS A 141 22.72 -8.12 -11.16
N THR A 142 21.82 -7.29 -10.66
CA THR A 142 21.23 -7.34 -9.33
C THR A 142 19.73 -7.53 -9.51
N GLU A 143 19.15 -8.49 -8.80
CA GLU A 143 17.70 -8.64 -8.74
C GLU A 143 17.20 -7.85 -7.52
N LYS A 144 16.23 -6.98 -7.75
CA LYS A 144 15.47 -6.30 -6.71
C LYS A 144 14.04 -6.82 -6.76
N MET A 145 13.49 -7.14 -5.60
CA MET A 145 12.06 -7.37 -5.48
C MET A 145 11.42 -6.02 -5.14
N ASP A 146 10.51 -5.59 -5.99
CA ASP A 146 9.65 -4.42 -5.77
C ASP A 146 8.28 -4.94 -5.36
N GLU A 147 7.99 -4.82 -4.08
CA GLU A 147 6.76 -5.30 -3.47
C GLU A 147 5.84 -4.11 -3.23
N LYS A 148 4.62 -4.20 -3.75
CA LYS A 148 3.63 -3.15 -3.68
C LYS A 148 2.31 -3.68 -3.16
N PHE A 149 1.73 -2.97 -2.19
CA PHE A 149 0.32 -3.13 -1.85
C PHE A 149 -0.49 -2.02 -2.48
N ILE A 150 -1.67 -2.38 -2.99
CA ILE A 150 -2.70 -1.45 -3.44
C ILE A 150 -3.94 -1.70 -2.59
N ILE A 151 -4.25 -0.73 -1.75
CA ILE A 151 -5.50 -0.70 -0.99
C ILE A 151 -6.45 0.24 -1.73
N SER A 152 -7.64 -0.27 -2.08
CA SER A 152 -8.73 0.52 -2.64
C SER A 152 -9.81 0.71 -1.59
N VAL A 153 -10.27 1.94 -1.43
CA VAL A 153 -11.29 2.33 -0.46
C VAL A 153 -12.57 2.74 -1.20
N LYS A 154 -13.72 2.35 -0.67
CA LYS A 154 -15.04 2.63 -1.24
C LYS A 154 -15.23 4.13 -1.46
N GLY A 155 -15.64 4.49 -2.67
CA GLY A 155 -15.95 5.88 -3.03
C GLY A 155 -14.72 6.80 -3.17
N THR A 156 -13.51 6.30 -2.96
CA THR A 156 -12.30 7.11 -3.03
C THR A 156 -11.29 6.49 -4.00
N ALA A 157 -10.84 7.25 -4.99
CA ALA A 157 -9.81 6.82 -5.94
C ALA A 157 -8.40 6.80 -5.31
N VAL A 158 -8.29 6.54 -4.01
CA VAL A 158 -7.02 6.54 -3.30
C VAL A 158 -6.44 5.15 -3.39
N LYS A 159 -5.39 5.03 -4.20
CA LYS A 159 -4.50 3.88 -4.23
C LYS A 159 -3.34 4.17 -3.30
N ILE A 160 -3.31 3.51 -2.15
CA ILE A 160 -2.14 3.56 -1.28
C ILE A 160 -1.10 2.66 -1.91
N ASP A 161 0.00 3.26 -2.38
CA ASP A 161 1.15 2.54 -2.92
C ASP A 161 2.23 2.45 -1.84
N MET A 162 2.37 1.23 -1.29
CA MET A 162 3.43 0.88 -0.35
C MET A 162 4.46 0.06 -1.11
N SER A 163 5.36 0.76 -1.80
CA SER A 163 6.51 0.12 -2.45
C SER A 163 7.63 -0.09 -1.45
N PHE A 164 8.11 -1.33 -1.36
CA PHE A 164 9.25 -1.72 -0.57
C PHE A 164 10.36 -2.12 -1.55
N THR A 165 11.41 -1.30 -1.64
CA THR A 165 12.59 -1.64 -2.41
C THR A 165 13.66 -2.16 -1.45
N GLU A 166 13.85 -3.48 -1.43
CA GLU A 166 14.96 -4.05 -0.66
C GLU A 166 16.27 -4.03 -1.45
N THR A 167 17.26 -3.35 -0.89
CA THR A 167 18.65 -3.48 -1.31
C THR A 167 19.39 -4.44 -0.36
N LYS A 168 19.49 -5.71 -0.77
CA LYS A 168 20.46 -6.75 -0.33
C LYS A 168 20.66 -7.04 1.16
N THR A 169 19.88 -6.50 2.09
CA THR A 169 19.89 -6.92 3.51
C THR A 169 18.66 -7.79 3.77
N LEU A 170 18.74 -9.00 3.22
CA LEU A 170 17.66 -9.74 2.53
C LEU A 170 16.87 -10.77 3.37
N VAL A 171 16.75 -10.61 4.70
CA VAL A 171 16.08 -11.67 5.51
C VAL A 171 15.06 -11.15 6.52
N ARG A 172 15.05 -9.86 6.89
CA ARG A 172 14.12 -9.37 7.94
C ARG A 172 12.98 -8.48 7.44
N LEU A 173 13.15 -7.82 6.31
CA LEU A 173 12.13 -6.91 5.78
C LEU A 173 11.09 -7.68 4.94
N SER A 174 11.49 -8.71 4.17
CA SER A 174 10.58 -9.51 3.34
C SER A 174 9.52 -10.24 4.18
N ASP A 175 9.92 -10.74 5.34
CA ASP A 175 9.03 -11.38 6.30
C ASP A 175 8.04 -10.34 6.86
N THR A 176 8.50 -9.11 7.08
CA THR A 176 7.66 -8.01 7.58
C THR A 176 6.65 -7.55 6.52
N VAL A 177 7.06 -7.43 5.26
CA VAL A 177 6.18 -6.98 4.16
C VAL A 177 5.16 -8.05 3.78
N SER A 178 5.58 -9.31 3.72
CA SER A 178 4.69 -10.44 3.47
C SER A 178 3.69 -10.65 4.62
N SER A 179 4.17 -10.69 5.88
CA SER A 179 3.29 -10.80 7.06
C SER A 179 2.32 -9.62 7.16
N PHE A 180 2.76 -8.43 6.76
CA PHE A 180 1.92 -7.26 6.74
C PHE A 180 0.77 -7.37 5.72
N GLY A 181 1.06 -7.82 4.50
CA GLY A 181 0.03 -8.09 3.50
C GLY A 181 -1.01 -9.11 3.97
N LEU A 182 -0.52 -10.18 4.58
CA LEU A 182 -1.36 -11.22 5.18
C LEU A 182 -2.21 -10.66 6.32
N LEU A 183 -1.65 -9.82 7.19
CA LEU A 183 -2.37 -9.20 8.30
C LEU A 183 -3.51 -8.29 7.80
N LEU A 184 -3.26 -7.44 6.81
CA LEU A 184 -4.31 -6.61 6.21
C LEU A 184 -5.42 -7.47 5.62
N GLN A 185 -5.05 -8.51 4.87
CA GLN A 185 -6.01 -9.41 4.25
C GLN A 185 -6.80 -10.18 5.30
N ALA A 186 -6.16 -10.60 6.40
CA ALA A 186 -6.80 -11.28 7.50
C ALA A 186 -7.84 -10.38 8.18
N ASN A 187 -7.46 -9.15 8.57
CA ASN A 187 -8.38 -8.20 9.22
C ASN A 187 -9.55 -7.82 8.29
N VAL A 188 -9.28 -7.53 7.02
CA VAL A 188 -10.32 -7.24 6.02
C VAL A 188 -11.25 -8.44 5.81
N THR A 189 -10.71 -9.66 5.80
CA THR A 189 -11.50 -10.88 5.67
C THR A 189 -12.35 -11.14 6.91
N GLU A 190 -11.78 -11.01 8.10
CA GLU A 190 -12.46 -11.20 9.39
C GLU A 190 -13.70 -10.32 9.53
N HIS A 191 -13.59 -9.04 9.15
CA HIS A 191 -14.71 -8.09 9.25
C HIS A 191 -15.76 -8.29 8.16
N GLN A 192 -15.35 -8.57 6.93
CA GLN A 192 -16.29 -8.68 5.80
C GLN A 192 -16.90 -10.07 5.63
N TRP A 193 -16.27 -11.11 6.17
CA TRP A 193 -16.73 -12.49 6.07
C TRP A 193 -18.11 -12.73 6.69
N PRO A 194 -18.40 -12.29 7.93
CA PRO A 194 -19.72 -12.50 8.55
C PRO A 194 -20.86 -11.92 7.71
N VAL A 195 -20.65 -10.73 7.13
CA VAL A 195 -21.64 -10.04 6.29
C VAL A 195 -21.87 -10.82 4.99
N ALA A 196 -20.81 -11.22 4.28
CA ALA A 196 -20.92 -12.00 3.06
C ALA A 196 -21.58 -13.37 3.31
N LYS A 197 -21.22 -14.03 4.41
CA LYS A 197 -21.81 -15.31 4.83
C LYS A 197 -23.30 -15.16 5.14
N ALA A 198 -23.70 -14.11 5.86
CA ALA A 198 -25.09 -13.84 6.19
C ALA A 198 -25.93 -13.55 4.93
N ALA A 199 -25.45 -12.69 4.04
CA ALA A 199 -26.11 -12.39 2.77
C ALA A 199 -26.32 -13.66 1.94
N TYR A 200 -25.27 -14.48 1.80
CA TYR A 200 -25.36 -15.78 1.12
C TYR A 200 -26.36 -16.74 1.79
N ALA A 201 -26.37 -16.79 3.13
CA ALA A 201 -27.32 -17.59 3.90
C ALA A 201 -28.77 -17.11 3.72
N ASN A 202 -29.00 -15.84 3.42
CA ASN A 202 -30.33 -15.29 3.17
C ASN A 202 -30.79 -15.41 1.72
N ASN A 203 -30.04 -16.11 0.86
CA ASN A 203 -30.25 -16.17 -0.60
C ASN A 203 -30.10 -14.81 -1.30
N GLU A 204 -29.37 -13.86 -0.69
CA GLU A 204 -29.05 -12.60 -1.33
C GLU A 204 -27.87 -12.78 -2.29
N VAL A 205 -27.80 -11.92 -3.30
CA VAL A 205 -26.68 -11.87 -4.24
C VAL A 205 -25.53 -11.11 -3.59
N VAL A 206 -24.40 -11.78 -3.38
CA VAL A 206 -23.18 -11.16 -2.85
C VAL A 206 -22.33 -10.63 -4.01
N ASN A 207 -22.10 -9.32 -4.04
CA ASN A 207 -21.36 -8.66 -5.11
C ASN A 207 -19.88 -8.48 -4.73
N PHE A 208 -19.00 -9.07 -5.54
CA PHE A 208 -17.55 -8.99 -5.41
C PHE A 208 -16.93 -8.23 -6.59
N GLY A 209 -17.59 -7.19 -7.12
CA GLY A 209 -17.10 -6.43 -8.28
C GLY A 209 -17.46 -7.13 -9.59
N ALA A 210 -16.47 -7.70 -10.28
CA ALA A 210 -16.72 -8.39 -11.55
C ALA A 210 -17.49 -9.72 -11.39
N LEU A 211 -17.55 -10.28 -10.19
CA LEU A 211 -18.26 -11.51 -9.87
C LEU A 211 -19.40 -11.24 -8.89
N GLU A 212 -20.54 -11.86 -9.15
CA GLU A 212 -21.67 -11.91 -8.24
C GLU A 212 -21.95 -13.37 -7.90
N VAL A 213 -22.22 -13.67 -6.63
CA VAL A 213 -22.45 -15.03 -6.16
C VAL A 213 -23.77 -15.09 -5.41
N ASP A 214 -24.64 -16.01 -5.83
CA ASP A 214 -25.82 -16.42 -5.07
C ASP A 214 -25.75 -17.93 -4.79
N ARG A 215 -26.78 -18.48 -4.13
CA ARG A 215 -26.79 -19.90 -3.77
C ARG A 215 -26.77 -20.87 -4.96
N HIS A 216 -27.21 -20.41 -6.13
CA HIS A 216 -27.41 -21.28 -7.29
C HIS A 216 -26.37 -21.07 -8.37
N GLN A 217 -25.78 -19.87 -8.48
CA GLN A 217 -24.88 -19.53 -9.58
C GLN A 217 -23.83 -18.46 -9.22
N ILE A 218 -22.77 -18.42 -10.03
CA ILE A 218 -21.85 -17.31 -10.14
C ILE A 218 -22.13 -16.55 -11.44
N LYS A 219 -22.24 -15.23 -11.38
CA LYS A 219 -22.40 -14.36 -12.55
C LYS A 219 -21.16 -13.52 -12.79
N GLN A 220 -20.88 -13.28 -14.07
CA GLN A 220 -19.91 -12.30 -14.55
C GLN A 220 -20.50 -11.53 -15.73
N GLY A 221 -21.07 -10.35 -15.46
CA GLY A 221 -21.83 -9.60 -16.46
C GLY A 221 -23.04 -10.40 -16.97
N LYS A 222 -23.04 -10.81 -18.25
CA LYS A 222 -24.11 -11.63 -18.84
C LYS A 222 -23.89 -13.14 -18.72
N ALA A 223 -22.67 -13.57 -18.37
CA ALA A 223 -22.35 -14.98 -18.22
C ALA A 223 -22.79 -15.47 -16.85
N THR A 224 -23.38 -16.66 -16.80
CA THR A 224 -23.84 -17.31 -15.57
C THR A 224 -23.29 -18.74 -15.55
N LEU A 225 -22.83 -19.18 -14.38
CA LEU A 225 -22.34 -20.53 -14.13
C LEU A 225 -23.06 -21.12 -12.92
N PRO A 226 -23.83 -22.21 -13.06
CA PRO A 226 -24.41 -22.89 -11.92
C PRO A 226 -23.32 -23.33 -10.94
N VAL A 227 -23.54 -23.08 -9.67
CA VAL A 227 -22.59 -23.39 -8.59
C VAL A 227 -22.24 -24.89 -8.58
N ALA A 228 -23.21 -25.76 -8.88
CA ALA A 228 -23.03 -27.20 -8.97
C ALA A 228 -22.08 -27.64 -10.10
N GLU A 229 -21.82 -26.78 -11.10
CA GLU A 229 -20.89 -27.08 -12.19
C GLU A 229 -19.45 -26.65 -11.89
N ILE A 230 -19.23 -25.91 -10.80
CA ILE A 230 -17.91 -25.46 -10.38
C ILE A 230 -17.17 -26.63 -9.76
N GLN A 231 -16.09 -27.04 -10.40
CA GLN A 231 -15.27 -28.13 -9.90
C GLN A 231 -14.14 -27.61 -9.01
N LYS A 232 -13.49 -26.53 -9.46
CA LYS A 232 -12.25 -26.05 -8.86
C LYS A 232 -12.03 -24.60 -9.19
N ILE A 233 -11.44 -23.87 -8.25
CA ILE A 233 -11.00 -22.50 -8.45
C ILE A 233 -9.52 -22.42 -8.13
N THR A 234 -8.75 -21.72 -8.96
CA THR A 234 -7.34 -21.47 -8.69
C THR A 234 -7.03 -19.99 -8.77
N VAL A 235 -6.09 -19.54 -7.94
CA VAL A 235 -5.52 -18.19 -8.06
C VAL A 235 -4.11 -18.35 -8.63
N SER A 236 -3.88 -17.81 -9.83
CA SER A 236 -2.57 -17.89 -10.49
C SER A 236 -2.37 -16.71 -11.42
N GLY A 237 -1.16 -16.13 -11.42
CA GLY A 237 -0.80 -15.05 -12.32
C GLY A 237 -1.63 -13.78 -12.16
N GLY A 238 -2.13 -13.49 -10.95
CA GLY A 238 -2.99 -12.33 -10.70
C GLY A 238 -4.44 -12.49 -11.17
N GLU A 239 -4.86 -13.71 -11.54
CA GLU A 239 -6.22 -14.03 -11.96
C GLU A 239 -6.82 -15.14 -11.11
N ILE A 240 -8.14 -15.10 -10.93
CA ILE A 240 -8.94 -16.25 -10.55
C ILE A 240 -9.30 -17.02 -11.81
N VAL A 241 -9.02 -18.32 -11.82
CA VAL A 241 -9.41 -19.24 -12.88
C VAL A 241 -10.46 -20.20 -12.32
N ILE A 242 -11.65 -20.18 -12.91
CA ILE A 242 -12.78 -21.02 -12.51
C ILE A 242 -12.89 -22.18 -13.49
N PHE A 243 -12.78 -23.41 -12.98
CA PHE A 243 -12.85 -24.65 -13.74
C PHE A 243 -14.21 -25.33 -13.56
N THR A 244 -14.72 -25.87 -14.66
CA THR A 244 -15.97 -26.63 -14.71
C THR A 244 -15.75 -28.03 -15.25
N LEU A 245 -16.71 -28.90 -15.02
CA LEU A 245 -16.70 -30.25 -15.58
C LEU A 245 -17.24 -30.21 -17.03
N GLY A 246 -16.35 -30.33 -18.00
CA GLY A 246 -16.70 -30.41 -19.41
C GLY A 246 -17.33 -31.75 -19.79
N LYS A 247 -17.85 -31.81 -21.03
CA LYS A 247 -18.33 -33.07 -21.62
C LYS A 247 -17.19 -34.09 -21.58
N LYS A 248 -17.46 -35.30 -21.05
CA LYS A 248 -16.49 -36.39 -20.80
C LYS A 248 -15.61 -36.23 -19.56
N GLY A 249 -16.00 -35.41 -18.58
CA GLY A 249 -15.30 -35.29 -17.30
C GLY A 249 -13.96 -34.57 -17.37
N LYS A 250 -13.64 -33.93 -18.49
CA LYS A 250 -12.43 -33.11 -18.63
C LYS A 250 -12.65 -31.75 -17.98
N GLN A 251 -11.68 -31.25 -17.22
CA GLN A 251 -11.75 -29.91 -16.66
C GLN A 251 -11.66 -28.87 -17.79
N THR A 252 -12.59 -27.94 -17.81
CA THR A 252 -12.61 -26.82 -18.77
C THR A 252 -12.57 -25.50 -18.03
N VAL A 253 -11.80 -24.54 -18.53
CA VAL A 253 -11.80 -23.18 -17.96
C VAL A 253 -13.09 -22.50 -18.39
N TRP A 254 -13.93 -22.12 -17.42
CA TRP A 254 -15.10 -21.30 -17.68
C TRP A 254 -14.70 -19.83 -17.87
N LYS A 255 -13.92 -19.29 -16.92
CA LYS A 255 -13.50 -17.90 -16.95
C LYS A 255 -12.18 -17.65 -16.23
N ARG A 256 -11.46 -16.65 -16.71
CA ARG A 256 -10.35 -15.97 -16.04
C ARG A 256 -10.79 -14.57 -15.65
N VAL A 257 -10.62 -14.21 -14.39
CA VAL A 257 -11.02 -12.90 -13.86
C VAL A 257 -9.83 -12.29 -13.13
N PRO A 258 -9.33 -11.12 -13.54
CA PRO A 258 -8.27 -10.44 -12.82
C PRO A 258 -8.65 -10.17 -11.36
N VAL A 259 -7.77 -10.49 -10.42
CA VAL A 259 -8.00 -10.31 -8.98
C VAL A 259 -8.28 -8.84 -8.63
N ASN A 260 -7.69 -7.90 -9.38
CA ASN A 260 -7.93 -6.47 -9.19
C ASN A 260 -9.34 -5.99 -9.56
N GLN A 261 -10.13 -6.81 -10.25
CA GLN A 261 -11.55 -6.55 -10.54
C GLN A 261 -12.48 -7.20 -9.51
N ILE A 262 -11.92 -7.94 -8.55
CA ILE A 262 -12.67 -8.69 -7.55
C ILE A 262 -12.52 -7.99 -6.21
N ARG A 263 -13.63 -7.47 -5.69
CA ARG A 263 -13.69 -6.91 -4.34
C ARG A 263 -13.40 -8.02 -3.34
N ASN A 264 -12.43 -7.77 -2.46
CA ASN A 264 -11.99 -8.70 -1.42
C ASN A 264 -11.97 -10.18 -1.85
N VAL A 265 -11.04 -10.53 -2.74
CA VAL A 265 -10.89 -11.87 -3.30
C VAL A 265 -10.90 -12.98 -2.23
N TRP A 266 -10.33 -12.73 -1.06
CA TRP A 266 -10.24 -13.71 0.01
C TRP A 266 -11.60 -14.07 0.60
N VAL A 267 -12.49 -13.09 0.78
CA VAL A 267 -13.86 -13.35 1.22
C VAL A 267 -14.65 -14.14 0.17
N LEU A 268 -14.46 -13.83 -1.12
CA LEU A 268 -15.06 -14.63 -2.20
C LEU A 268 -14.60 -16.09 -2.13
N LEU A 269 -13.29 -16.34 -2.02
CA LEU A 269 -12.74 -17.70 -1.99
C LEU A 269 -13.14 -18.45 -0.70
N LEU A 270 -13.21 -17.75 0.43
CA LEU A 270 -13.70 -18.32 1.70
C LEU A 270 -15.18 -18.70 1.60
N LEU A 271 -16.01 -17.87 0.97
CA LEU A 271 -17.41 -18.16 0.70
C LEU A 271 -17.57 -19.41 -0.18
N LEU A 272 -16.83 -19.48 -1.30
CA LEU A 272 -16.92 -20.61 -2.22
C LEU A 272 -16.35 -21.90 -1.61
N SER A 273 -15.33 -21.84 -0.76
CA SER A 273 -14.82 -23.03 -0.09
C SER A 273 -15.73 -23.50 1.05
N LYS A 274 -16.11 -22.61 1.98
CA LYS A 274 -16.80 -22.99 3.23
C LYS A 274 -18.32 -23.12 3.06
N CYS A 275 -18.96 -22.32 2.20
CA CYS A 275 -20.42 -22.37 2.03
C CYS A 275 -20.85 -23.24 0.85
N VAL A 276 -20.05 -23.28 -0.22
CA VAL A 276 -20.37 -24.06 -1.42
C VAL A 276 -19.68 -25.43 -1.44
N GLY A 277 -18.49 -25.54 -0.85
CA GLY A 277 -17.68 -26.76 -0.92
C GLY A 277 -16.83 -26.86 -2.20
N VAL A 278 -16.52 -25.73 -2.85
CA VAL A 278 -15.61 -25.71 -4.01
C VAL A 278 -14.17 -25.88 -3.54
N GLN A 279 -13.41 -26.74 -4.23
CA GLN A 279 -11.97 -26.85 -4.01
C GLN A 279 -11.28 -25.57 -4.52
N VAL A 280 -10.59 -24.86 -3.63
CA VAL A 280 -9.80 -23.67 -3.97
C VAL A 280 -8.31 -23.99 -3.80
N GLU A 281 -7.55 -23.95 -4.90
CA GLU A 281 -6.10 -24.09 -4.87
C GLU A 281 -5.39 -22.73 -4.94
N GLY A 282 -4.21 -22.65 -4.31
CA GLY A 282 -3.48 -21.40 -4.11
C GLY A 282 -3.95 -20.60 -2.89
N MET A 283 -4.99 -21.06 -2.19
CA MET A 283 -5.50 -20.45 -0.96
C MET A 283 -4.96 -21.13 0.32
N LEU A 284 -4.44 -22.35 0.25
CA LEU A 284 -4.04 -23.14 1.43
C LEU A 284 -2.96 -22.44 2.26
N ALA A 285 -1.93 -21.85 1.64
CA ALA A 285 -0.91 -21.10 2.38
C ALA A 285 -1.46 -19.86 3.11
N PHE A 286 -2.59 -19.29 2.65
CA PHE A 286 -3.27 -18.19 3.34
C PHE A 286 -4.15 -18.72 4.48
N LEU A 287 -4.94 -19.76 4.23
CA LEU A 287 -5.87 -20.32 5.21
C LEU A 287 -5.20 -21.04 6.38
N GLU A 288 -4.10 -21.77 6.12
CA GLU A 288 -3.33 -22.43 7.18
C GLU A 288 -2.85 -21.40 8.20
N ASN A 289 -2.42 -20.22 7.74
CA ASN A 289 -2.07 -19.10 8.61
C ASN A 289 -3.31 -18.40 9.23
N PHE A 290 -4.46 -18.37 8.54
CA PHE A 290 -5.65 -17.66 9.03
C PHE A 290 -6.30 -18.37 10.22
N ASP A 291 -6.44 -19.71 10.15
CA ASP A 291 -7.00 -20.50 11.26
C ASP A 291 -6.07 -20.45 12.49
N GLU A 292 -4.75 -20.42 12.30
CA GLU A 292 -3.77 -20.22 13.38
C GLU A 292 -3.79 -18.79 13.98
N MET A 293 -4.00 -17.76 13.16
CA MET A 293 -4.08 -16.37 13.62
C MET A 293 -5.33 -16.09 14.47
N GLY A 294 -6.46 -16.75 14.17
CA GLY A 294 -7.70 -16.61 14.95
C GLY A 294 -7.61 -17.18 16.38
N GLU A 295 -6.70 -18.14 16.62
CA GLU A 295 -6.45 -18.68 17.96
C GLU A 295 -5.43 -17.86 18.77
N GLN A 296 -4.58 -17.05 18.12
CA GLN A 296 -3.50 -16.30 18.79
C GLN A 296 -3.80 -14.81 19.04
N SER A 297 -4.85 -14.25 18.44
CA SER A 297 -5.08 -12.79 18.41
C SER A 297 -5.94 -12.22 19.54
N VAL A 298 -6.37 -13.02 20.52
CA VAL A 298 -6.94 -12.47 21.76
C VAL A 298 -5.80 -12.34 22.79
N PRO A 299 -5.17 -11.15 22.96
CA PRO A 299 -4.35 -10.92 24.13
C PRO A 299 -5.26 -11.16 25.33
N ALA A 300 -4.92 -12.14 26.16
CA ALA A 300 -5.60 -12.41 27.42
C ALA A 300 -5.83 -11.06 28.11
N GLU A 301 -7.11 -10.74 28.30
CA GLU A 301 -7.61 -9.51 28.90
C GLU A 301 -6.65 -9.10 30.03
N ALA A 302 -5.93 -7.98 29.86
CA ALA A 302 -5.03 -7.50 30.89
C ALA A 302 -5.89 -7.25 32.13
N GLU A 303 -5.73 -8.10 33.16
CA GLU A 303 -6.40 -7.95 34.44
C GLU A 303 -6.25 -6.50 34.90
N PRO A 304 -7.35 -5.79 35.20
CA PRO A 304 -7.26 -4.42 35.67
C PRO A 304 -6.46 -4.43 36.96
N ALA A 305 -5.32 -3.72 36.97
CA ALA A 305 -4.52 -3.50 38.16
C ALA A 305 -5.42 -2.94 39.27
N ARG A 306 -5.57 -3.73 40.33
CA ARG A 306 -6.24 -3.33 41.58
C ARG A 306 -5.28 -2.56 42.47
#